data_AF-A0A392R1V9-F1
#
_entry.id   AF-A0A392R1V9-F1
#
_cell.length_a   1.000
_cell.length_b   1.000
_cell.length_c   1.000
_cell.angle_alpha   90.00
_cell.angle_beta   90.00
_cell.angle_gamma   90.00
#
_symmetry.space_group_name_H-M   'P 1'
#
loop_
_entity.id
_entity.type
_entity.pdbx_description
1 polymer ?
#
loop_
_entity_poly.entity_id
_entity_poly.type
_entity_poly.pdbx_seq_one_letter_code
_entity_poly.pdbx_strand_id
1 'polypeptide(L)'
;MVSQCSLETMELISSICYHIWKARNLMIFQQKNIPVLEILDQASSTLHEYKKMQQKGLNKIGTNQPKCSNEQNWTPPPANTLKANVDAHFHSDGHWGLGWIVRKMDVNCIGAATKVIRARTATEAEALG
;
A
#
# COMPACT_ATOMS: atom_id res chain seq x y z
N MET A 1 -27.19 -14.91 -11.66
CA MET A 1 -26.91 -14.10 -12.86
C MET A 1 -26.33 -12.77 -12.36
N VAL A 2 -25.02 -12.76 -12.05
CA VAL A 2 -24.35 -11.54 -11.59
C VAL A 2 -24.15 -10.67 -12.82
N SER A 3 -24.86 -9.55 -12.88
CA SER A 3 -24.70 -8.54 -13.91
C SER A 3 -23.22 -8.15 -14.01
N GLN A 4 -22.68 -8.11 -15.23
CA GLN A 4 -21.34 -7.60 -15.48
C GLN A 4 -21.29 -6.14 -15.01
N CYS A 5 -20.67 -5.92 -13.85
CA CYS A 5 -20.40 -4.61 -13.31
C CYS A 5 -19.41 -3.91 -14.26
N SER A 6 -19.73 -2.70 -14.74
CA SER A 6 -18.83 -1.99 -15.65
C SER A 6 -17.50 -1.71 -14.96
N LEU A 7 -16.41 -1.62 -15.75
CA LEU A 7 -15.08 -1.29 -15.24
C LEU A 7 -15.11 0.01 -14.40
N GLU A 8 -15.83 1.02 -14.88
CA GLU A 8 -15.99 2.30 -14.18
C GLU A 8 -16.64 2.15 -12.81
N THR A 9 -17.62 1.25 -12.69
CA THR A 9 -18.28 0.97 -11.42
C THR A 9 -17.31 0.28 -10.46
N MET A 10 -16.53 -0.69 -10.96
CA MET A 10 -15.51 -1.38 -10.15
C MET A 10 -14.41 -0.44 -9.67
N GLU A 11 -13.97 0.50 -10.51
CA GLU A 11 -12.98 1.51 -10.16
C GLU A 11 -13.51 2.47 -9.08
N LEU A 12 -14.77 2.92 -9.20
CA LEU A 12 -15.41 3.77 -8.21
C LEU A 12 -15.57 3.06 -6.87
N ILE A 13 -16.09 1.82 -6.88
CA ILE A 13 -16.21 0.98 -5.68
C ILE A 13 -14.84 0.82 -5.02
N SER A 14 -13.81 0.47 -5.79
CA SER A 14 -12.45 0.28 -5.27
C SER A 14 -11.90 1.57 -4.65
N SER A 15 -12.10 2.73 -5.29
CA SER A 15 -11.69 4.02 -4.76
C SER A 15 -12.40 4.35 -3.44
N ILE A 16 -13.71 4.13 -3.36
CA ILE A 16 -14.50 4.35 -2.15
C ILE A 16 -14.03 3.41 -1.03
N CYS A 17 -13.85 2.12 -1.30
CA CYS A 17 -13.36 1.15 -0.31
C CYS A 17 -12.00 1.58 0.28
N TYR A 18 -11.08 2.03 -0.56
CA TYR A 18 -9.79 2.55 -0.10
C TYR A 18 -9.95 3.79 0.79
N HIS A 19 -10.79 4.76 0.41
CA HIS A 19 -11.00 5.98 1.18
C HIS A 19 -11.71 5.73 2.51
N ILE A 20 -12.63 4.76 2.57
CA ILE A 20 -13.23 4.29 3.83
C ILE A 20 -12.15 3.70 4.75
N TRP A 21 -11.31 2.80 4.21
CA TRP A 21 -10.21 2.20 4.97
C TRP A 21 -9.23 3.28 5.48
N LYS A 22 -8.87 4.25 4.64
CA LYS A 22 -8.00 5.38 4.99
C LYS A 22 -8.60 6.24 6.09
N ALA A 23 -9.87 6.63 5.96
CA ALA A 23 -10.57 7.43 6.96
C ALA A 23 -10.66 6.70 8.31
N ARG A 24 -10.95 5.39 8.30
CA ARG A 24 -10.93 4.56 9.51
C ARG A 24 -9.55 4.56 10.18
N ASN A 25 -8.47 4.40 9.40
CA ASN A 25 -7.11 4.42 9.95
C ASN A 25 -6.75 5.79 10.51
N LEU A 26 -7.11 6.88 9.84
CA LEU A 26 -6.89 8.24 10.34
C LEU A 26 -7.65 8.50 11.64
N MET A 27 -8.87 7.98 11.76
CA MET A 27 -9.64 8.06 13.00
C MET A 27 -8.97 7.28 14.14
N ILE A 28 -8.54 6.04 13.89
CA ILE A 28 -7.93 5.17 14.93
C ILE A 28 -6.56 5.68 15.37
N PHE A 29 -5.69 6.03 14.42
CA PHE A 29 -4.28 6.32 14.71
C PHE A 29 -3.97 7.80 14.89
N GLN A 30 -4.82 8.70 14.38
CA GLN A 30 -4.60 10.14 14.44
C GLN A 30 -5.78 10.92 15.03
N GLN A 31 -6.84 10.24 15.50
CA GLN A 31 -8.07 10.87 16.01
C GLN A 31 -8.71 11.87 15.03
N LYS A 32 -8.47 11.68 13.73
CA LYS A 32 -9.04 12.53 12.68
C LYS A 32 -10.32 11.90 12.15
N ASN A 33 -11.45 12.51 12.46
CA ASN A 33 -12.74 12.10 11.93
C ASN A 33 -13.01 12.83 10.61
N ILE A 34 -13.22 12.09 9.52
CA ILE A 34 -13.51 12.63 8.20
C ILE A 34 -14.98 12.40 7.88
N PRO A 35 -15.78 13.44 7.58
CA PRO A 35 -17.17 13.30 7.20
C PRO A 35 -17.35 12.41 5.97
N VAL A 36 -18.43 11.61 5.95
CA VAL A 36 -18.70 10.66 4.85
C VAL A 36 -18.77 11.34 3.47
N LEU A 37 -19.37 12.53 3.39
CA LEU A 37 -19.43 13.29 2.13
C LEU A 37 -18.04 13.68 1.63
N GLU A 38 -17.11 14.02 2.54
CA GLU A 38 -15.73 14.33 2.18
C GLU A 38 -14.98 13.07 1.74
N ILE A 39 -15.23 11.91 2.34
CA ILE A 39 -14.68 10.62 1.89
C ILE A 39 -15.10 10.32 0.44
N LEU A 40 -16.36 10.55 0.10
CA LEU A 40 -16.90 10.34 -1.25
C LEU A 40 -16.31 11.32 -2.27
N ASP A 41 -16.16 12.59 -1.87
CA ASP A 41 -15.54 13.62 -2.71
C ASP A 41 -14.05 13.30 -2.98
N GLN A 42 -13.30 12.94 -1.95
CA GLN A 42 -11.90 12.50 -2.08
C GLN A 42 -11.77 11.27 -2.98
N ALA A 43 -12.66 10.28 -2.83
CA ALA A 43 -12.66 9.08 -3.66
C ALA A 43 -12.92 9.39 -5.13
N SER A 44 -13.86 10.28 -5.42
CA SER A 44 -14.22 10.67 -6.78
C SER A 44 -13.12 11.52 -7.43
N SER A 45 -12.61 12.52 -6.70
CA SER A 45 -11.54 13.41 -7.15
C SER A 45 -10.24 12.66 -7.42
N THR A 46 -9.83 11.78 -6.50
CA THR A 46 -8.62 10.95 -6.67
C THR A 46 -8.73 10.02 -7.88
N LEU A 47 -9.91 9.40 -8.08
CA LEU A 47 -10.13 8.53 -9.25
C LEU A 47 -10.10 9.33 -10.55
N HIS A 48 -10.71 10.51 -10.57
CA HIS A 48 -10.69 11.40 -11.73
C HIS A 48 -9.26 11.83 -12.09
N GLU A 49 -8.47 12.25 -11.09
CA GLU A 49 -7.06 12.61 -11.28
C GLU A 49 -6.24 11.43 -11.80
N TYR A 50 -6.41 10.24 -11.23
CA TYR A 50 -5.74 9.04 -11.67
C TYR A 50 -6.01 8.74 -13.15
N LYS A 51 -7.28 8.76 -13.58
CA LYS A 51 -7.66 8.57 -15.00
C LYS A 51 -7.04 9.62 -15.90
N LYS A 52 -7.03 10.88 -15.48
CA LYS A 52 -6.41 11.99 -16.21
C LYS A 52 -4.91 11.80 -16.37
N MET A 53 -4.22 11.28 -15.34
CA MET A 53 -2.79 10.99 -15.40
C MET A 53 -2.46 9.79 -16.29
N GLN A 54 -3.29 8.73 -16.27
CA GLN A 54 -3.12 7.60 -17.20
C GLN A 54 -3.19 8.04 -18.66
N GLN A 55 -4.18 8.87 -19.01
CA GLN A 55 -4.33 9.41 -20.38
C GLN A 55 -3.13 10.27 -20.79
N LYS A 56 -2.59 11.09 -19.88
CA LYS A 56 -1.37 11.88 -20.12
C LYS A 56 -0.12 11.01 -20.26
N GLY A 57 -0.04 9.90 -19.53
CA GLY A 57 1.06 8.92 -19.62
C GLY A 57 1.10 8.22 -20.97
N LEU A 58 -0.06 7.82 -21.50
CA LEU A 58 -0.21 7.23 -22.84
C LEU A 58 0.25 8.19 -23.95
N ASN A 59 -0.05 9.48 -23.83
CA ASN A 59 0.35 10.50 -24.80
C ASN A 59 1.85 10.84 -24.76
N LYS A 60 2.60 10.40 -23.74
CA LYS A 60 4.06 10.60 -23.63
C LYS A 60 4.89 9.43 -24.18
N ILE A 61 4.27 8.35 -24.64
CA ILE A 61 4.95 7.18 -25.22
C ILE A 61 5.39 7.45 -26.68
N GLY A 62 5.73 8.70 -26.99
CA GLY A 62 6.38 9.12 -28.24
C GLY A 62 7.90 9.28 -28.11
N THR A 63 8.51 8.79 -27.03
CA THR A 63 9.97 8.76 -26.89
C THR A 63 10.42 7.34 -26.57
N ASN A 64 11.30 6.81 -27.41
CA ASN A 64 12.00 5.54 -27.22
C ASN A 64 12.91 5.61 -25.99
N GLN A 65 12.33 5.64 -24.79
CA GLN A 65 13.07 5.26 -23.60
C GLN A 65 13.10 3.73 -23.57
N PRO A 66 14.28 3.10 -23.46
CA PRO A 66 14.33 1.66 -23.21
C PRO A 66 13.49 1.42 -21.96
N LYS A 67 12.45 0.59 -22.10
CA LYS A 67 11.69 0.08 -20.97
C LYS A 67 12.72 -0.46 -19.99
N CYS A 68 12.97 0.28 -18.92
CA CYS A 68 13.67 -0.27 -17.79
C CYS A 68 12.65 -1.24 -17.19
N SER A 69 12.62 -2.47 -17.71
CA SER A 69 11.79 -3.57 -17.23
C SER A 69 12.32 -4.10 -15.90
N ASN A 70 12.79 -3.19 -15.05
CA ASN A 70 12.94 -3.40 -13.63
C ASN A 70 11.59 -3.09 -12.96
N GLU A 71 10.48 -3.49 -13.60
CA GLU A 71 9.31 -3.88 -12.83
C GLU A 71 9.77 -5.08 -12.00
N GLN A 72 10.33 -4.81 -10.83
CA GLN A 72 10.48 -5.78 -9.75
C GLN A 72 9.08 -6.13 -9.27
N ASN A 73 8.31 -6.75 -10.16
CA ASN A 73 7.08 -7.42 -9.84
C ASN A 73 7.44 -8.40 -8.73
N TRP A 74 6.68 -8.35 -7.65
CA TRP A 74 6.93 -9.21 -6.50
C TRP A 74 6.93 -10.67 -6.99
N THR A 75 8.04 -11.37 -6.77
CA THR A 75 8.15 -12.80 -7.04
C THR A 75 8.10 -13.56 -5.72
N PRO A 76 7.42 -14.73 -5.70
CA PRO A 76 7.45 -15.60 -4.55
C PRO A 76 8.89 -16.06 -4.29
N PRO A 77 9.27 -16.27 -3.02
CA PRO A 77 10.61 -16.76 -2.71
C PRO A 77 10.85 -18.15 -3.33
N PRO A 78 12.09 -18.49 -3.72
CA PRO A 78 12.43 -19.82 -4.26
C PRO A 78 12.00 -20.97 -3.35
N ALA A 79 11.84 -22.17 -3.92
CA ALA A 79 11.52 -23.36 -3.15
C ALA A 79 12.55 -23.58 -2.03
N ASN A 80 12.08 -24.06 -0.87
CA ASN A 80 12.88 -24.25 0.35
C ASN A 80 13.52 -22.97 0.93
N THR A 81 13.04 -21.78 0.57
CA THR A 81 13.45 -20.53 1.22
C THR A 81 12.31 -19.90 1.99
N LEU A 82 12.67 -19.16 3.04
CA LEU A 82 11.76 -18.33 3.81
C LEU A 82 12.04 -16.87 3.48
N LYS A 83 10.99 -16.09 3.22
CA LYS A 83 11.10 -14.64 3.08
C LYS A 83 10.60 -13.98 4.35
N ALA A 84 11.50 -13.31 5.06
CA ALA A 84 11.14 -12.39 6.13
C ALA A 84 10.97 -11.00 5.53
N ASN A 85 9.81 -10.40 5.74
CA ASN A 85 9.58 -8.98 5.46
C ASN A 85 9.54 -8.24 6.80
N VAL A 86 10.28 -7.15 6.84
CA VAL A 86 10.43 -6.27 8.00
C VAL A 86 9.91 -4.89 7.60
N ASP A 87 9.26 -4.21 8.52
CA ASP A 87 8.86 -2.80 8.40
C ASP A 87 8.99 -2.13 9.77
N ALA A 88 9.40 -0.87 9.78
CA ALA A 88 9.56 -0.08 10.99
C ALA A 88 8.72 1.21 10.95
N HIS A 89 7.89 1.40 11.97
CA HIS A 89 7.05 2.59 12.12
C HIS A 89 7.52 3.46 13.28
N PHE A 90 7.80 4.74 12.99
CA PHE A 90 8.20 5.71 13.99
C PHE A 90 7.03 6.15 14.88
N HIS A 91 7.24 6.14 16.19
CA HIS A 91 6.37 6.78 17.17
C HIS A 91 7.00 8.08 17.65
N SER A 92 6.19 9.13 17.85
CA SER A 92 6.65 10.51 18.06
C SER A 92 7.50 10.74 19.33
N ASP A 93 7.62 9.75 20.21
CA ASP A 93 8.38 9.78 21.46
C ASP A 93 9.79 9.13 21.34
N GLY A 94 10.23 8.82 20.12
CA GLY A 94 11.53 8.20 19.85
C GLY A 94 11.51 6.67 19.85
N HIS A 95 10.35 6.05 20.03
CA HIS A 95 10.17 4.61 19.85
C HIS A 95 9.87 4.26 18.40
N TRP A 96 10.22 3.04 18.02
CA TRP A 96 9.88 2.44 16.74
C TRP A 96 9.16 1.12 16.98
N GLY A 97 8.00 0.96 16.36
CA GLY A 97 7.32 -0.32 16.26
C GLY A 97 7.85 -1.08 15.06
N LEU A 98 8.41 -2.26 15.28
CA LEU A 98 8.87 -3.19 14.26
C LEU A 98 7.80 -4.25 14.03
N GLY A 99 7.58 -4.62 12.77
CA GLY A 99 6.72 -5.73 12.39
C GLY A 99 7.46 -6.68 11.44
N TRP A 100 7.33 -7.98 11.69
CA TRP A 100 7.89 -9.01 10.81
C TRP A 100 6.80 -9.96 10.34
N ILE A 101 6.92 -10.39 9.09
CA ILE A 101 6.16 -11.53 8.57
C ILE A 101 7.10 -12.49 7.84
N VAL A 102 7.08 -13.75 8.25
CA VAL A 102 7.84 -14.83 7.61
C VAL A 102 6.88 -15.66 6.77
N ARG A 103 7.22 -15.82 5.49
CA ARG A 103 6.38 -16.49 4.50
C ARG A 103 7.17 -17.47 3.62
N LYS A 104 6.46 -18.50 3.16
CA LYS A 104 6.95 -19.49 2.18
C LYS A 104 6.62 -19.08 0.75
N MET A 105 7.11 -19.87 -0.20
CA MET A 105 6.86 -19.77 -1.64
C MET A 105 5.37 -19.74 -2.01
N ASP A 106 4.53 -20.44 -1.25
CA ASP A 106 3.08 -20.58 -1.46
C ASP A 106 2.26 -19.39 -0.91
N VAL A 107 2.92 -18.28 -0.56
CA VAL A 107 2.31 -17.07 0.02
C VAL A 107 1.74 -17.30 1.44
N ASN A 108 1.90 -18.49 2.01
CA ASN A 108 1.43 -18.77 3.37
C ASN A 108 2.35 -18.08 4.40
N CYS A 109 1.71 -17.33 5.31
CA CYS A 109 2.34 -16.80 6.50
C CYS A 109 2.58 -17.93 7.50
N ILE A 110 3.82 -18.05 7.98
CA ILE A 110 4.22 -19.10 8.94
C ILE A 110 4.42 -18.50 10.33
N GLY A 111 4.72 -17.21 10.38
CA GLY A 111 4.89 -16.49 11.62
C GLY A 111 4.88 -14.99 11.38
N ALA A 112 4.40 -14.28 12.39
CA ALA A 112 4.53 -12.84 12.50
C ALA A 112 4.85 -12.51 13.95
N ALA A 113 5.61 -11.45 14.16
CA ALA A 113 5.78 -10.91 15.49
C ALA A 113 6.04 -9.39 15.41
N THR A 114 6.04 -8.74 16.57
CA THR A 114 6.27 -7.31 16.69
C THR A 114 7.22 -7.02 17.85
N LYS A 115 7.91 -5.88 17.78
CA LYS A 115 8.76 -5.41 18.87
C LYS A 115 8.83 -3.89 18.88
N VAL A 116 8.95 -3.31 20.07
CA VAL A 116 9.23 -1.88 20.21
C VAL A 116 10.70 -1.71 20.56
N ILE A 117 11.40 -0.84 19.81
CA ILE A 117 12.80 -0.51 20.04
C ILE A 117 12.99 1.01 20.10
N ARG A 118 14.20 1.45 20.45
CA ARG A 118 14.66 2.82 20.20
C ARG A 118 15.69 2.79 19.09
N ALA A 119 15.55 3.69 18.12
CA ALA A 119 16.48 3.89 17.02
C ALA A 119 16.50 5.37 16.66
N ARG A 120 17.60 5.85 16.09
CA ARG A 120 17.79 7.26 15.73
C ARG A 120 17.24 7.58 14.35
N THR A 121 17.19 6.58 13.47
CA THR A 121 16.78 6.75 12.07
C THR A 121 15.90 5.60 11.62
N ALA A 122 15.14 5.82 10.54
CA ALA A 122 14.35 4.77 9.91
C ALA A 122 15.23 3.60 9.46
N THR A 123 16.38 3.89 8.84
CA THR A 123 17.31 2.85 8.37
C THR A 123 17.83 1.97 9.51
N GLU A 124 18.16 2.56 10.65
CA GLU A 124 18.56 1.82 11.84
C GLU A 124 17.41 0.96 12.39
N ALA A 125 16.19 1.49 12.40
CA ALA A 125 15.02 0.75 12.87
C ALA A 125 14.70 -0.44 11.96
N GLU A 126 14.73 -0.25 10.64
CA GLU A 126 14.53 -1.31 9.65
C GLU A 126 15.59 -2.40 9.74
N ALA A 127 16.85 -2.06 10.02
CA ALA A 127 17.94 -3.03 10.16
C ALA A 127 17.87 -3.84 11.46
N LEU A 128 17.15 -3.34 12.47
CA LEU A 128 16.97 -4.00 13.77
C LEU A 128 15.74 -4.90 13.82
N GLY A 129 14.89 -4.85 12.79
CA GLY A 129 13.84 -5.83 12.60
C GLY A 129 14.33 -7.00 11.77
#